data_AF-A0A3M0MAV7-F1
#
_entry.id   AF-A0A3M0MAV7-F1
#
_cell.length_a   1.000
_cell.length_b   1.000
_cell.length_c   1.000
_cell.angle_alpha   90.00
_cell.angle_beta   90.00
_cell.angle_gamma   90.00
#
_symmetry.space_group_name_H-M   'P 1'
#
loop_
_entity.id
_entity.type
_entity.pdbx_description
1 polymer ?
#
loop_
_entity_poly.entity_id
_entity_poly.type
_entity_poly.pdbx_seq_one_letter_code
_entity_poly.pdbx_strand_id
1 'polypeptide(L)'
;MMDWMEELQAALRPPVQHEIVSASHDWSATERFLGRSVPQDYKRFVDVYGDGSWHSFILFFLPGDEQERFALPQEAVLQNRVYKEQKANWPDRYRMPLLPDEGSLMPFARTENGDFIGWIVEQGEPDNWKIGVLAHEEGMAEQFDMNFAEFLTRLTKGEIKPDCFPASLDRARAEFHPAIPWNPEDG
;
A
#
# COMPACT_ATOMS: atom_id res chain seq x y z
N MET A 1 16.34 12.30 -14.09
CA MET A 1 15.62 11.18 -13.44
C MET A 1 14.14 11.46 -13.68
N MET A 2 13.35 10.45 -14.03
CA MET A 2 11.90 10.62 -14.25
C MET A 2 11.22 10.93 -12.92
N ASP A 3 10.27 11.88 -12.91
CA ASP A 3 9.43 12.13 -11.74
C ASP A 3 8.18 11.24 -11.84
N TRP A 4 8.24 10.09 -11.18
CA TRP A 4 7.14 9.13 -11.21
C TRP A 4 5.86 9.65 -10.56
N MET A 5 5.93 10.64 -9.67
CA MET A 5 4.73 11.26 -9.10
C MET A 5 4.00 12.14 -10.12
N GLU A 6 4.74 12.77 -11.04
CA GLU A 6 4.14 13.52 -12.15
C GLU A 6 3.48 12.57 -13.16
N GLU A 7 4.17 11.48 -13.52
CA GLU A 7 3.63 10.43 -14.39
C GLU A 7 2.41 9.75 -13.80
N LEU A 8 2.39 9.51 -12.47
CA LEU A 8 1.25 8.94 -11.78
C LEU A 8 0.03 9.86 -11.88
N GLN A 9 0.18 11.16 -11.64
CA GLN A 9 -0.92 12.12 -11.73
C GLN A 9 -1.47 12.26 -13.16
N ALA A 10 -0.60 12.09 -14.17
CA ALA A 10 -1.02 12.06 -15.57
C ALA A 10 -1.82 10.79 -15.91
N ALA A 11 -1.43 9.63 -15.36
CA ALA A 11 -2.08 8.35 -15.60
C ALA A 11 -3.37 8.15 -14.77
N LEU A 12 -3.32 8.51 -13.49
CA LEU A 12 -4.37 8.36 -12.49
C LEU A 12 -4.76 9.76 -12.00
N ARG A 13 -5.87 10.30 -12.49
CA ARG A 13 -6.26 11.67 -12.13
C ARG A 13 -6.54 11.79 -10.62
N PRO A 14 -5.94 12.76 -9.92
CA PRO A 14 -6.30 13.06 -8.54
C PRO A 14 -7.78 13.46 -8.39
N PRO A 15 -8.39 13.23 -7.23
CA PRO A 15 -9.75 13.68 -6.97
C PRO A 15 -9.87 15.20 -6.93
N VAL A 16 -11.05 15.73 -7.24
CA VAL A 16 -11.30 17.18 -7.29
C VAL A 16 -11.24 17.76 -5.87
N GLN A 17 -10.37 18.76 -5.68
CA GLN A 17 -9.81 19.29 -4.43
C GLN A 17 -10.77 19.73 -3.30
N HIS A 18 -12.10 19.67 -3.46
CA HIS A 18 -13.04 20.25 -2.50
C HIS A 18 -13.36 19.36 -1.28
N GLU A 19 -12.81 18.15 -1.20
CA GLU A 19 -13.04 17.20 -0.10
C GLU A 19 -11.75 16.70 0.58
N ILE A 20 -10.57 17.10 0.09
CA ILE A 20 -9.29 16.77 0.70
C ILE A 20 -9.00 17.83 1.75
N VAL A 21 -9.21 17.51 3.03
CA VAL A 21 -8.71 18.35 4.11
C VAL A 21 -7.18 18.39 3.96
N SER A 22 -6.66 19.46 3.38
CA SER A 22 -5.25 19.69 3.10
C SER A 22 -4.45 20.01 4.37
N ALA A 23 -4.64 19.21 5.42
CA ALA A 23 -3.66 19.10 6.48
C ALA A 23 -2.60 18.12 5.99
N SER A 24 -1.35 18.56 5.84
CA SER A 24 -0.19 17.65 5.79
C SER A 24 -0.40 16.57 6.84
N HIS A 25 -0.43 15.31 6.42
CA HIS A 25 -0.61 14.25 7.39
C HIS A 25 0.64 14.17 8.29
N ASP A 26 0.44 14.06 9.60
CA ASP A 26 1.56 13.87 10.52
C ASP A 26 1.98 12.40 10.54
N TRP A 27 3.06 12.10 9.82
CA TRP A 27 3.66 10.77 9.76
C TRP A 27 4.48 10.40 11.01
N SER A 28 4.76 11.36 11.90
CA SER A 28 5.70 11.16 13.01
C SER A 28 5.25 10.04 13.95
N ALA A 29 3.95 9.96 14.25
CA ALA A 29 3.38 8.90 15.09
C ALA A 29 3.47 7.53 14.39
N THR A 30 3.10 7.48 13.11
CA THR A 30 3.18 6.27 12.28
C THR A 30 4.60 5.73 12.18
N GLU A 31 5.58 6.56 11.83
CA GLU A 31 6.98 6.13 11.70
C GLU A 31 7.58 5.69 13.04
N ARG A 32 7.23 6.40 14.13
CA ARG A 32 7.65 6.01 15.48
C ARG A 32 7.09 4.65 15.87
N PHE A 33 5.83 4.38 15.54
CA PHE A 33 5.20 3.10 15.83
C PHE A 33 5.82 1.95 15.02
N LEU A 34 6.02 2.17 13.71
CA LEU A 34 6.63 1.17 12.82
C LEU A 34 8.12 0.94 13.14
N GLY A 35 8.78 1.89 13.81
CA GLY A 35 10.22 1.89 14.04
C GLY A 35 11.03 2.09 12.75
N ARG A 36 10.38 2.61 11.70
CA ARG A 36 10.89 2.73 10.34
C ARG A 36 10.28 3.98 9.70
N SER A 37 11.05 4.66 8.86
CA SER A 37 10.53 5.73 8.03
C SER A 37 9.72 5.18 6.86
N VAL A 38 8.74 5.95 6.40
CA VAL A 38 7.89 5.66 5.24
C VAL A 38 8.47 6.36 4.01
N PRO A 39 8.51 5.69 2.83
CA PRO A 39 8.99 6.30 1.59
C PRO A 39 8.30 7.61 1.24
N GLN A 40 9.08 8.58 0.74
CA GLN A 40 8.64 9.96 0.53
C GLN A 40 7.63 10.10 -0.61
N ASP A 41 7.69 9.24 -1.63
CA ASP A 41 6.75 9.22 -2.74
C ASP A 41 5.34 8.80 -2.28
N TYR A 42 5.25 7.84 -1.35
CA TYR A 42 3.98 7.45 -0.75
C TYR A 42 3.36 8.55 0.10
N LYS A 43 4.16 9.26 0.90
CA LYS A 43 3.65 10.41 1.67
C LYS A 43 3.06 11.48 0.75
N ARG A 44 3.74 11.77 -0.37
CA ARG A 44 3.25 12.70 -1.39
C ARG A 44 1.98 12.20 -2.05
N PHE A 45 1.88 10.90 -2.34
CA PHE A 45 0.67 10.30 -2.86
C PHE A 45 -0.50 10.51 -1.89
N VAL A 46 -0.32 10.21 -0.61
CA VAL A 46 -1.37 10.40 0.41
C VAL A 46 -1.76 11.88 0.53
N ASP A 47 -0.81 12.81 0.45
CA ASP A 47 -1.13 14.25 0.49
C ASP A 47 -1.90 14.74 -0.75
N VAL A 48 -1.75 14.09 -1.91
CA VAL A 48 -2.41 14.46 -3.17
C VAL A 48 -3.75 13.75 -3.37
N TYR A 49 -3.82 12.46 -3.03
CA TYR A 49 -4.98 11.60 -3.31
C TYR A 49 -5.88 11.42 -2.08
N GLY A 50 -5.34 11.55 -0.86
CA GLY A 50 -6.07 11.34 0.38
C GLY A 50 -6.53 9.89 0.58
N ASP A 51 -7.62 9.73 1.33
CA ASP A 51 -8.26 8.44 1.53
C ASP A 51 -8.96 7.96 0.26
N GLY A 52 -8.78 6.69 -0.08
CA GLY A 52 -9.48 6.08 -1.20
C GLY A 52 -8.82 4.84 -1.74
N SER A 53 -9.26 4.48 -2.93
CA SER A 53 -8.87 3.23 -3.58
C SER A 53 -8.55 3.42 -5.05
N TRP A 54 -7.59 2.64 -5.54
CA TRP A 54 -7.36 2.45 -6.95
C TRP A 54 -8.34 1.41 -7.47
N HIS A 55 -9.19 1.83 -8.42
CA HIS A 55 -10.17 1.01 -9.12
C HIS A 55 -11.13 0.22 -8.22
N SER A 56 -11.46 0.76 -7.02
CA SER A 56 -12.22 0.06 -5.97
C SER A 56 -11.63 -1.29 -5.58
N PHE A 57 -10.37 -1.54 -5.93
CA PHE A 57 -9.70 -2.82 -5.78
C PHE A 57 -8.54 -2.71 -4.79
N ILE A 58 -7.69 -1.68 -4.88
CA ILE A 58 -6.57 -1.47 -3.94
C ILE A 58 -6.94 -0.34 -2.99
N LEU A 59 -7.10 -0.64 -1.70
CA LEU A 59 -7.30 0.35 -0.64
C LEU A 59 -5.95 0.72 -0.04
N PHE A 60 -5.63 2.02 -0.01
CA PHE A 60 -4.39 2.54 0.56
C PHE A 60 -4.54 2.86 2.04
N PHE A 61 -3.48 2.67 2.80
CA PHE A 61 -3.47 2.92 4.24
C PHE A 61 -2.95 4.31 4.55
N LEU A 62 -3.68 5.02 5.39
CA LEU A 62 -3.33 6.35 5.85
C LEU A 62 -2.39 6.31 7.06
N PRO A 63 -1.64 7.39 7.31
CA PRO A 63 -1.01 7.58 8.61
C PRO A 63 -2.09 7.70 9.68
N GLY A 64 -1.74 7.28 10.88
CA GLY A 64 -2.64 7.25 12.03
C GLY A 64 -1.95 6.62 13.22
N ASP A 65 -2.74 6.27 14.22
CA ASP A 65 -2.31 5.43 15.34
C ASP A 65 -2.69 3.95 15.13
N GLU A 66 -2.26 3.06 16.04
CA GLU A 66 -2.53 1.62 15.95
C GLU A 66 -3.97 1.22 16.29
N GLN A 67 -4.76 2.12 16.85
CA GLN A 67 -6.15 1.90 17.23
C GLN A 67 -7.12 2.35 16.12
N GLU A 68 -6.69 3.28 15.27
CA GLU A 68 -7.40 3.73 14.09
C GLU A 68 -7.57 2.60 13.07
N ARG A 69 -8.83 2.34 12.72
CA ARG A 69 -9.16 1.29 11.75
C ARG A 69 -8.67 1.65 10.36
N PHE A 70 -8.05 0.69 9.69
CA PHE A 70 -7.50 0.83 8.34
C PHE A 70 -6.31 1.80 8.24
N ALA A 71 -5.80 2.29 9.37
CA ALA A 71 -4.55 3.02 9.42
C ALA A 71 -3.36 2.07 9.23
N LEU A 72 -2.28 2.59 8.64
CA LEU A 72 -1.09 1.84 8.28
C LEU A 72 -0.49 1.08 9.49
N PRO A 73 -0.30 1.70 10.69
CA PRO A 73 0.20 0.99 11.86
C PRO A 73 -0.61 -0.27 12.23
N GLN A 74 -1.94 -0.14 12.23
CA GLN A 74 -2.83 -1.24 12.59
C GLN A 74 -2.77 -2.38 11.56
N GLU A 75 -2.78 -2.03 10.28
CA GLU A 75 -2.73 -3.01 9.19
C GLU A 75 -1.35 -3.71 9.13
N ALA A 76 -0.26 -3.01 9.46
CA ALA A 76 1.06 -3.61 9.63
C ALA A 76 1.09 -4.65 10.76
N VAL A 77 0.47 -4.36 11.91
CA VAL A 77 0.33 -5.34 13.00
C VAL A 77 -0.50 -6.54 12.57
N LEU A 78 -1.64 -6.29 11.91
CA LEU A 78 -2.54 -7.34 11.45
C LEU A 78 -1.85 -8.28 10.46
N GLN A 79 -1.24 -7.73 9.42
CA GLN A 79 -0.52 -8.48 8.40
C GLN A 79 0.61 -9.30 9.03
N ASN A 80 1.43 -8.70 9.89
CA ASN A 80 2.56 -9.38 10.51
C ASN A 80 2.11 -10.52 11.44
N ARG A 81 0.99 -10.32 12.17
CA ARG A 81 0.37 -11.38 12.99
C ARG A 81 -0.12 -12.54 12.13
N VAL A 82 -0.90 -12.27 11.09
CA VAL A 82 -1.43 -13.30 10.18
C VAL A 82 -0.28 -14.07 9.55
N TYR A 83 0.73 -13.38 9.03
CA TYR A 83 1.88 -14.02 8.41
C TYR A 83 2.67 -14.88 9.40
N LYS A 84 2.84 -14.44 10.65
CA LYS A 84 3.50 -15.21 11.71
C LYS A 84 2.77 -16.52 12.02
N GLU A 85 1.44 -16.49 12.09
CA GLU A 85 0.62 -17.68 12.32
C GLU A 85 0.75 -18.67 11.14
N GLN A 86 0.65 -18.17 9.90
CA GLN A 86 0.84 -18.99 8.70
C GLN A 86 2.25 -19.59 8.65
N LYS A 87 3.28 -18.82 9.01
CA LYS A 87 4.67 -19.28 9.10
C LYS A 87 4.89 -20.36 10.15
N ALA A 88 4.20 -20.29 11.28
CA ALA A 88 4.27 -21.34 12.30
C ALA A 88 3.65 -22.66 11.81
N ASN A 89 2.57 -22.58 11.03
CA ASN A 89 1.86 -23.75 10.51
C ASN A 89 2.52 -24.36 9.25
N TRP A 90 3.11 -23.52 8.39
CA TRP A 90 3.72 -23.92 7.12
C TRP A 90 5.08 -23.22 6.89
N PRO A 91 6.10 -23.49 7.71
CA PRO A 91 7.39 -22.78 7.66
C PRO A 91 8.14 -22.97 6.34
N ASP A 92 7.91 -24.09 5.65
CA ASP A 92 8.49 -24.34 4.32
C ASP A 92 7.83 -23.54 3.21
N ARG A 93 6.62 -23.00 3.40
CA ARG A 93 5.93 -22.16 2.41
C ARG A 93 6.16 -20.68 2.72
N TYR A 94 5.98 -20.28 3.98
CA TYR A 94 6.04 -18.90 4.44
C TYR A 94 7.44 -18.53 4.93
N ARG A 95 8.32 -18.12 4.01
CA ARG A 95 9.75 -17.96 4.30
C ARG A 95 10.19 -16.53 4.56
N MET A 96 9.39 -15.52 4.26
CA MET A 96 9.77 -14.13 4.50
C MET A 96 10.02 -13.87 6.00
N PRO A 97 10.94 -12.96 6.34
CA PRO A 97 11.09 -12.41 7.66
C PRO A 97 9.82 -11.70 8.17
N LEU A 98 9.71 -11.53 9.49
CA LEU A 98 8.62 -10.80 10.13
C LEU A 98 9.03 -9.36 10.37
N LEU A 99 8.09 -8.41 10.33
CA LEU A 99 8.40 -7.03 10.72
C LEU A 99 8.91 -6.99 12.17
N PRO A 100 9.99 -6.23 12.47
CA PRO A 100 10.63 -5.20 11.64
C PRO A 100 11.91 -5.65 10.90
N ASP A 101 12.13 -6.96 10.73
CA ASP A 101 13.36 -7.50 10.16
C ASP A 101 13.50 -7.20 8.67
N GLU A 102 14.74 -7.11 8.19
CA GLU A 102 15.06 -6.94 6.77
C GLU A 102 14.49 -8.10 5.94
N GLY A 103 13.92 -7.80 4.77
CA GLY A 103 13.22 -8.72 3.89
C GLY A 103 11.75 -8.97 4.25
N SER A 104 11.25 -8.39 5.34
CA SER A 104 9.82 -8.43 5.68
C SER A 104 9.00 -7.47 4.80
N LEU A 105 7.69 -7.71 4.71
CA LEU A 105 6.75 -6.85 4.00
C LEU A 105 6.08 -5.88 4.97
N MET A 106 6.31 -4.58 4.80
CA MET A 106 5.58 -3.51 5.50
C MET A 106 4.43 -3.04 4.61
N PRO A 107 3.16 -3.33 4.96
CA PRO A 107 2.06 -3.09 4.06
C PRO A 107 1.69 -1.60 4.01
N PHE A 108 1.33 -1.12 2.83
CA PHE A 108 0.76 0.21 2.60
C PHE A 108 -0.62 0.14 1.94
N ALA A 109 -1.02 -1.03 1.47
CA ALA A 109 -2.33 -1.24 0.91
C ALA A 109 -2.77 -2.69 1.06
N ARG A 110 -4.08 -2.89 0.87
CA ARG A 110 -4.66 -4.21 0.64
C ARG A 110 -5.58 -4.20 -0.56
N THR A 111 -5.74 -5.34 -1.18
CA THR A 111 -6.75 -5.53 -2.20
C THR A 111 -8.13 -5.87 -1.60
N GLU A 112 -9.19 -5.75 -2.38
CA GLU A 112 -10.56 -6.17 -2.00
C GLU A 112 -10.62 -7.65 -1.60
N ASN A 113 -9.83 -8.50 -2.26
CA ASN A 113 -9.72 -9.93 -1.96
C ASN A 113 -8.75 -10.25 -0.80
N GLY A 114 -8.18 -9.24 -0.13
CA GLY A 114 -7.39 -9.41 1.09
C GLY A 114 -5.90 -9.71 0.89
N ASP A 115 -5.37 -9.52 -0.31
CA ASP A 115 -3.93 -9.56 -0.56
C ASP A 115 -3.27 -8.28 -0.04
N PHE A 116 -2.05 -8.39 0.47
CA PHE A 116 -1.30 -7.23 0.96
C PHE A 116 -0.31 -6.73 -0.09
N ILE A 117 -0.21 -5.42 -0.21
CA ILE A 117 0.82 -4.75 -1.01
C ILE A 117 1.64 -3.88 -0.06
N GLY A 118 2.95 -4.00 -0.15
CA GLY A 118 3.84 -3.35 0.80
C GLY A 118 5.23 -3.11 0.26
N TRP A 119 6.06 -2.47 1.08
CA TRP A 119 7.49 -2.37 0.83
C TRP A 119 8.20 -3.60 1.38
N ILE A 120 9.16 -4.12 0.61
CA ILE A 120 10.14 -5.08 1.14
C ILE A 120 11.20 -4.26 1.90
N VAL A 121 11.17 -4.36 3.23
CA VAL A 121 12.03 -3.55 4.11
C VAL A 121 13.48 -3.98 3.93
N GLU A 122 14.34 -3.06 3.50
CA GLU A 122 15.78 -3.28 3.38
C GLU A 122 16.58 -2.27 4.21
N GLN A 123 17.89 -2.48 4.35
CA GLN A 123 18.77 -1.46 4.92
C GLN A 123 18.93 -0.27 3.96
N GLY A 124 19.18 0.91 4.53
CA GLY A 124 19.39 2.14 3.76
C GLY A 124 18.15 3.01 3.66
N GLU A 125 18.08 3.80 2.59
CA GLU A 125 17.01 4.79 2.37
C GLU A 125 15.69 4.10 2.01
N PRO A 126 14.58 4.38 2.74
CA PRO A 126 13.26 3.81 2.45
C PRO A 126 12.78 4.03 1.01
N ASP A 127 13.19 5.15 0.39
CA ASP A 127 12.84 5.50 -0.99
C ASP A 127 13.35 4.49 -2.04
N ASN A 128 14.28 3.61 -1.65
CA ASN A 128 14.81 2.54 -2.50
C ASN A 128 14.17 1.18 -2.23
N TRP A 129 13.24 1.06 -1.28
CA TRP A 129 12.59 -0.21 -1.01
C TRP A 129 11.69 -0.63 -2.17
N LYS A 130 11.79 -1.91 -2.50
CA LYS A 130 11.01 -2.56 -3.56
C LYS A 130 9.56 -2.75 -3.14
N ILE A 131 8.68 -2.89 -4.11
CA ILE A 131 7.29 -3.25 -3.86
C ILE A 131 7.14 -4.77 -3.82
N GLY A 132 6.39 -5.26 -2.84
CA GLY A 132 5.98 -6.64 -2.68
C GLY A 132 4.47 -6.79 -2.75
N VAL A 133 3.98 -7.77 -3.51
CA VAL A 133 2.58 -8.20 -3.52
C VAL A 133 2.49 -9.59 -2.91
N LEU A 134 1.84 -9.69 -1.76
CA LEU A 134 1.67 -10.93 -1.01
C LEU A 134 0.22 -11.38 -1.10
N ALA A 135 -0.02 -12.35 -1.99
CA ALA A 135 -1.31 -13.00 -2.09
C ALA A 135 -1.62 -13.78 -0.80
N HIS A 136 -2.87 -13.75 -0.35
CA HIS A 136 -3.30 -14.33 0.93
C HIS A 136 -2.88 -15.80 1.10
N GLU A 137 -2.97 -16.58 0.02
CA GLU A 137 -2.64 -18.00 0.01
C GLU A 137 -1.15 -18.26 -0.22
N GLU A 138 -0.38 -17.26 -0.66
CA GLU A 138 1.03 -17.39 -0.99
C GLU A 138 1.96 -17.11 0.19
N GLY A 139 3.06 -17.87 0.25
CA GLY A 139 4.04 -17.74 1.32
C GLY A 139 5.14 -16.73 1.05
N MET A 140 5.22 -16.20 -0.17
CA MET A 140 6.26 -15.28 -0.60
C MET A 140 5.61 -14.15 -1.40
N ALA A 141 6.12 -12.93 -1.24
CA ALA A 141 5.70 -11.81 -2.06
C ALA A 141 6.30 -11.92 -3.47
N GLU A 142 5.50 -11.62 -4.49
CA GLU A 142 6.00 -11.21 -5.80
C GLU A 142 6.64 -9.83 -5.65
N GLN A 143 7.87 -9.65 -6.15
CA GLN A 143 8.64 -8.42 -5.92
C GLN A 143 8.86 -7.64 -7.22
N PHE A 144 8.74 -6.32 -7.12
CA PHE A 144 8.92 -5.37 -8.20
C PHE A 144 10.02 -4.37 -7.81
N ASP A 145 11.11 -4.35 -8.59
CA ASP A 145 12.28 -3.49 -8.36
C ASP A 145 12.02 -2.05 -8.84
N MET A 146 11.13 -1.37 -8.12
CA MET A 146 10.67 -0.01 -8.39
C MET A 146 10.06 0.60 -7.12
N ASN A 147 9.96 1.92 -7.06
CA ASN A 147 9.29 2.62 -5.95
C ASN A 147 7.75 2.58 -6.09
N PHE A 148 7.05 3.15 -5.12
CA PHE A 148 5.59 3.13 -5.09
C PHE A 148 4.98 3.87 -6.28
N ALA A 149 5.46 5.08 -6.56
CA ALA A 149 4.89 5.92 -7.62
C ALA A 149 5.06 5.27 -9.00
N GLU A 150 6.22 4.66 -9.26
CA GLU A 150 6.48 3.90 -10.47
C GLU A 150 5.57 2.68 -10.59
N PHE A 151 5.45 1.90 -9.50
CA PHE A 151 4.59 0.71 -9.46
C PHE A 151 3.14 1.07 -9.79
N LEU A 152 2.57 2.06 -9.10
CA LEU A 152 1.17 2.43 -9.32
C LEU A 152 0.96 3.04 -10.71
N THR A 153 1.94 3.78 -11.25
CA THR A 153 1.89 4.31 -12.62
C THR A 153 1.84 3.18 -13.64
N ARG A 154 2.79 2.25 -13.58
CA ARG A 154 2.89 1.13 -14.53
C ARG A 154 1.68 0.22 -14.43
N LEU A 155 1.17 -0.02 -13.22
CA LEU A 155 -0.07 -0.76 -12.98
C LEU A 155 -1.27 -0.06 -13.61
N THR A 156 -1.40 1.26 -13.41
CA THR A 156 -2.48 2.09 -13.99
C THR A 156 -2.44 2.10 -15.52
N LYS A 157 -1.24 2.09 -16.11
CA LYS A 157 -1.03 2.03 -17.57
C LYS A 157 -1.19 0.61 -18.15
N GLY A 158 -1.35 -0.42 -17.29
CA GLY A 158 -1.42 -1.82 -17.72
C GLY A 158 -0.09 -2.39 -18.21
N GLU A 159 1.03 -1.75 -17.86
CA GLU A 159 2.39 -2.18 -18.23
C GLU A 159 2.90 -3.31 -17.33
N ILE A 160 2.36 -3.41 -16.11
CA ILE A 160 2.58 -4.51 -15.18
C ILE A 160 1.24 -5.00 -14.64
N LYS A 161 1.21 -6.26 -14.22
CA LYS A 161 0.10 -6.84 -13.46
C LYS A 161 0.65 -7.93 -12.54
N PRO A 162 0.46 -7.81 -11.21
CA PRO A 162 0.78 -8.90 -10.29
C PRO A 162 0.03 -10.18 -10.62
N ASP A 163 0.67 -11.33 -10.41
CA ASP A 163 0.16 -12.63 -10.81
C ASP A 163 -1.19 -12.97 -10.15
N CYS A 164 -1.40 -12.51 -8.91
CA CYS A 164 -2.65 -12.75 -8.18
C CYS A 164 -3.81 -11.82 -8.56
N PHE A 165 -3.57 -10.79 -9.38
CA PHE A 165 -4.60 -9.82 -9.73
C PHE A 165 -5.55 -10.35 -10.81
N PRO A 166 -6.86 -10.06 -10.72
CA PRO A 166 -7.85 -10.62 -11.64
C PRO A 166 -7.72 -10.00 -13.03
N ALA A 167 -7.91 -10.83 -14.07
CA ALA A 167 -7.85 -10.40 -15.47
C ALA A 167 -8.93 -9.37 -15.86
N SER A 168 -9.96 -9.17 -15.04
CA SER A 168 -10.96 -8.12 -15.24
C SER A 168 -10.36 -6.72 -15.22
N LEU A 169 -9.24 -6.51 -14.51
CA LEU A 169 -8.55 -5.22 -14.43
C LEU A 169 -7.95 -4.78 -15.77
N ASP A 170 -7.59 -5.73 -16.66
CA ASP A 170 -6.96 -5.44 -17.96
C ASP A 170 -7.86 -4.61 -18.90
N ARG A 171 -9.17 -4.61 -18.66
CA ARG A 171 -10.18 -4.04 -19.57
C ARG A 171 -10.75 -2.72 -19.08
N ALA A 172 -10.42 -2.33 -17.85
CA ALA A 172 -11.00 -1.17 -17.24
C ALA A 172 -10.03 0.02 -17.30
N ARG A 173 -10.57 1.22 -17.48
CA ARG A 173 -9.78 2.42 -17.25
C ARG A 173 -9.61 2.56 -15.73
N ALA A 174 -8.38 2.53 -15.26
CA ALA A 174 -8.08 2.74 -13.85
C ALA A 174 -8.49 4.16 -13.42
N GLU A 175 -9.14 4.24 -12.26
CA GLU A 175 -9.66 5.47 -11.67
C GLU A 175 -9.37 5.45 -10.16
N PHE A 176 -9.20 6.63 -9.57
CA PHE A 176 -9.12 6.76 -8.12
C PHE A 176 -10.52 7.05 -7.58
N HIS A 177 -10.94 6.27 -6.60
CA HIS A 177 -12.22 6.42 -5.93
C HIS A 177 -11.96 6.91 -4.49
N PRO A 178 -12.21 8.19 -4.19
CA PRO A 178 -12.11 8.71 -2.82
C PRO A 178 -12.98 7.90 -1.87
N ALA A 179 -12.53 7.75 -0.62
CA ALA A 179 -13.36 7.16 0.41
C ALA A 179 -14.59 8.04 0.64
N ILE A 180 -15.77 7.41 0.74
CA ILE A 180 -16.98 8.10 1.16
C ILE A 180 -16.91 8.25 2.68
N PRO A 181 -16.96 9.47 3.25
CA PRO A 181 -16.97 9.65 4.69
C PRO A 181 -18.12 8.85 5.29
N TRP A 182 -17.82 8.02 6.29
CA TRP A 182 -18.86 7.29 6.99
C TRP A 182 -19.84 8.27 7.64
N ASN A 183 -21.12 8.19 7.28
CA ASN A 183 -22.18 8.96 7.90
C ASN A 183 -22.82 8.12 9.02
N PRO A 184 -22.81 8.60 10.28
CA PRO A 184 -23.48 7.91 11.39
C PRO A 184 -24.98 7.68 11.18
N GLU A 185 -25.62 8.47 10.30
CA GLU A 185 -27.05 8.32 9.98
C GLU A 185 -27.35 7.19 8.99
N ASP A 186 -26.33 6.61 8.36
CA ASP A 186 -26.47 5.45 7.45
C ASP A 186 -26.55 4.09 8.21
N GLY A 187 -26.59 4.13 9.55
CA GLY A 187 -26.57 2.96 10.45
C GLY A 187 -27.76 2.83 11.38
#